data_AF-A0A6G0PMR5-F1
#
_entry.id   AF-A0A6G0PMR5-F1
#
_cell.length_a   1.000
_cell.length_b   1.000
_cell.length_c   1.000
_cell.angle_alpha   90.00
_cell.angle_beta   90.00
_cell.angle_gamma   90.00
#
_symmetry.space_group_name_H-M   'P 1'
#
loop_
_entity.id
_entity.type
_entity.pdbx_description
1 polymer ?
#
loop_
_entity_poly.entity_id
_entity_poly.type
_entity_poly.pdbx_seq_one_letter_code
_entity_poly.pdbx_strand_id
1 'polypeptide(L)'
;MSSRTSDVQSLASMSTVRTVDRERLRDKARQLQMKENLRLAMCARLQQKLRKSPKVAEEMASEVLRVMKQRGLPAADVSDAALAEIVNELTTHRQEQISLAAHTTRRPSPHNQEQLEPTPPANLRLAQKRASGRRSSKSKERSTNNSVRHARVGSHGRGGSTTGATTSRSVEDDDRYVTETQLQQKSVGFSLPPRVSPKKERGNGIWEEIVQFSSVEEKMDAERAKERKLRERRDYTSKLQDQVSHKRSAKQQERESSAEFHRQTLERIRQADDEERHEEEERLAREHNLIAIQTQQRLAKQAQYERERAIKKAQEQQAAEMLERQRTDDLAREKARKEAEKRRVEQVFQDNEAQLEQKRQLQARERELELKLAEEYIAMEKRKDEARRKQIETMAENIKKKMKIFDDTAKASTDAKAREEDERVQRYQQEYTKKQVEDEHKRRADAEARSLAQQDYLRIQMQEKREREEALKRDMNKQADLWKQDRVDAERREKLARQQRTIRNRSQQDVLLQQIREREQRSLQADQTHLEVQLNARLLQKIHKQAGTAQSQAEDVVSETQNRSRELQEQEQALQHRQSQRAIKF
;
A
#
# COMPACT_ATOMS: atom_id res chain seq x y z
N MET A 1 15.13 -84.22 -21.50
CA MET A 1 14.23 -84.87 -20.53
C MET A 1 14.69 -84.42 -19.13
N SER A 2 14.54 -83.15 -18.73
CA SER A 2 13.37 -82.45 -18.16
C SER A 2 12.72 -83.12 -16.95
N SER A 3 13.01 -82.58 -15.76
CA SER A 3 12.20 -82.49 -14.51
C SER A 3 13.14 -81.90 -13.43
N ARG A 4 13.42 -80.59 -13.34
CA ARG A 4 12.63 -79.40 -12.91
C ARG A 4 12.01 -79.49 -11.50
N THR A 5 12.62 -78.67 -10.63
CA THR A 5 12.01 -77.75 -9.64
C THR A 5 11.33 -78.31 -8.39
N SER A 6 12.10 -78.40 -7.31
CA SER A 6 11.63 -78.19 -5.93
C SER A 6 12.84 -77.88 -5.05
N ASP A 7 13.06 -76.60 -4.72
CA ASP A 7 13.80 -76.13 -3.52
C ASP A 7 14.02 -74.60 -3.57
N VAL A 8 12.95 -73.83 -3.79
CA VAL A 8 13.00 -72.35 -3.68
C VAL A 8 11.83 -71.80 -2.85
N GLN A 9 11.24 -72.60 -1.96
CA GLN A 9 10.07 -72.16 -1.16
C GLN A 9 10.29 -72.05 0.36
N SER A 10 11.51 -72.24 0.89
CA SER A 10 11.74 -72.19 2.35
C SER A 10 12.43 -70.94 2.89
N LEU A 11 12.61 -69.87 2.10
CA LEU A 11 13.22 -68.61 2.57
C LEU A 11 12.29 -67.38 2.52
N ALA A 12 10.98 -67.56 2.34
CA ALA A 12 10.02 -66.46 2.25
C ALA A 12 9.23 -66.18 3.55
N SER A 13 9.62 -66.76 4.70
CA SER A 13 8.76 -66.76 5.91
C SER A 13 9.36 -66.13 7.16
N MET A 14 10.45 -65.35 7.10
CA MET A 14 11.05 -64.71 8.29
C MET A 14 11.57 -63.28 8.04
N SER A 15 10.80 -62.42 7.35
CA SER A 15 11.15 -60.98 7.20
C SER A 15 10.00 -60.00 7.43
N THR A 16 8.92 -60.41 8.11
CA THR A 16 7.76 -59.55 8.38
C THR A 16 7.79 -58.92 9.77
N VAL A 17 8.86 -58.20 10.12
CA VAL A 17 8.81 -57.25 11.25
C VAL A 17 9.59 -55.99 10.89
N ARG A 18 8.86 -54.89 10.69
CA ARG A 18 9.31 -53.48 10.47
C ARG A 18 9.53 -53.01 9.03
N THR A 19 8.68 -53.39 8.08
CA THR A 19 8.37 -52.49 6.96
C THR A 19 7.18 -51.64 7.36
N VAL A 20 7.35 -50.32 7.45
CA VAL A 20 6.22 -49.39 7.56
C VAL A 20 5.40 -49.58 6.29
N ASP A 21 4.19 -50.15 6.40
CA ASP A 21 3.32 -50.43 5.27
C ASP A 21 3.17 -49.19 4.37
N ARG A 22 3.88 -49.20 3.25
CA ARG A 22 3.91 -48.10 2.27
C ARG A 22 2.51 -47.82 1.72
N GLU A 23 1.65 -48.82 1.74
CA GLU A 23 0.22 -48.73 1.41
C GLU A 23 -0.58 -47.99 2.48
N ARG A 24 -0.38 -48.29 3.78
CA ARG A 24 -0.98 -47.53 4.88
C ARG A 24 -0.55 -46.05 4.89
N LEU A 25 0.69 -45.76 4.52
CA LEU A 25 1.15 -44.37 4.37
C LEU A 25 0.47 -43.63 3.21
N ARG A 26 0.28 -44.31 2.07
CA ARG A 26 -0.47 -43.77 0.93
C ARG A 26 -1.94 -43.55 1.28
N ASP A 27 -2.56 -44.45 2.01
CA ASP A 27 -3.94 -44.30 2.47
C ASP A 27 -4.10 -43.18 3.48
N LYS A 28 -3.15 -43.05 4.41
CA LYS A 28 -3.11 -41.93 5.36
C LYS A 28 -2.92 -40.60 4.64
N ALA A 29 -2.08 -40.54 3.60
CA ALA A 29 -1.92 -39.35 2.78
C ALA A 29 -3.19 -38.98 1.99
N ARG A 30 -3.87 -39.97 1.39
CA ARG A 30 -5.17 -39.77 0.72
C ARG A 30 -6.25 -39.28 1.69
N GLN A 31 -6.31 -39.85 2.89
CA GLN A 31 -7.24 -39.40 3.94
C GLN A 31 -6.95 -37.98 4.43
N LEU A 32 -5.68 -37.59 4.55
CA LEU A 32 -5.30 -36.22 4.91
C LEU A 32 -5.70 -35.22 3.83
N GLN A 33 -5.45 -35.54 2.55
CA GLN A 33 -5.89 -34.70 1.43
C GLN A 33 -7.42 -34.56 1.37
N MET A 34 -8.17 -35.64 1.60
CA MET A 34 -9.64 -35.57 1.66
C MET A 34 -10.14 -34.70 2.81
N LYS A 35 -9.52 -34.80 3.99
CA LYS A 35 -9.85 -33.94 5.15
C LYS A 35 -9.54 -32.47 4.87
N GLU A 36 -8.44 -32.19 4.19
CA GLU A 36 -8.05 -30.83 3.84
C GLU A 36 -8.98 -30.23 2.78
N ASN A 37 -9.34 -31.00 1.75
CA ASN A 37 -10.34 -30.60 0.75
C ASN A 37 -11.70 -30.30 1.41
N LEU A 38 -12.13 -31.13 2.36
CA LEU A 38 -13.36 -30.90 3.10
C LEU A 38 -13.29 -29.63 3.98
N ARG A 39 -12.14 -29.37 4.61
CA ARG A 39 -11.88 -28.14 5.38
C ARG A 39 -11.96 -26.91 4.49
N LEU A 40 -11.36 -26.95 3.30
CA LEU A 40 -11.38 -25.85 2.33
C LEU A 40 -12.79 -25.60 1.79
N ALA A 41 -13.54 -26.65 1.45
CA ALA A 41 -14.94 -26.54 1.03
C ALA A 41 -15.82 -25.91 2.13
N MET A 42 -15.64 -26.33 3.38
CA MET A 42 -16.35 -25.74 4.52
C MET A 42 -15.97 -24.27 4.74
N CYS A 43 -14.68 -23.93 4.63
CA CYS A 43 -14.19 -22.55 4.72
C CYS A 43 -14.82 -21.65 3.64
N ALA A 44 -14.89 -22.12 2.39
CA ALA A 44 -15.54 -21.39 1.31
C ALA A 44 -17.05 -21.19 1.58
N ARG A 45 -17.73 -22.22 2.09
CA ARG A 45 -19.15 -22.14 2.45
C ARG A 45 -19.42 -21.14 3.59
N LEU A 46 -18.57 -21.10 4.62
CA LEU A 46 -18.65 -20.13 5.72
C LEU A 46 -18.42 -18.69 5.24
N GLN A 47 -17.52 -18.48 4.26
CA GLN A 47 -17.27 -17.15 3.68
C GLN A 47 -18.44 -16.69 2.81
N GLN A 48 -19.00 -17.57 1.97
CA GLN A 48 -20.06 -17.21 1.03
C GLN A 48 -21.44 -17.08 1.69
N LYS A 49 -21.81 -17.99 2.59
CA LYS A 49 -23.16 -18.07 3.17
C LYS A 49 -23.31 -17.31 4.48
N LEU A 50 -22.28 -17.33 5.32
CA LEU A 50 -22.30 -16.70 6.65
C LEU A 50 -21.43 -15.43 6.73
N ARG A 51 -20.87 -14.98 5.60
CA ARG A 51 -20.05 -13.75 5.46
C ARG A 51 -18.92 -13.64 6.48
N LYS A 52 -18.34 -14.77 6.89
CA LYS A 52 -17.23 -14.80 7.85
C LYS A 52 -15.93 -14.40 7.15
N SER A 53 -15.08 -13.64 7.83
CA SER A 53 -13.78 -13.23 7.26
C SER A 53 -12.90 -14.46 7.00
N PRO A 54 -11.98 -14.43 6.01
CA PRO A 54 -11.22 -15.61 5.61
C PRO A 54 -10.45 -16.29 6.75
N LYS A 55 -9.90 -15.49 7.67
CA LYS A 55 -9.18 -16.00 8.86
C LYS A 55 -10.12 -16.68 9.86
N VAL A 56 -11.28 -16.08 10.10
CA VAL A 56 -12.29 -16.64 11.03
C VAL A 56 -12.93 -17.90 10.44
N ALA A 57 -13.16 -17.92 9.12
CA ALA A 57 -13.70 -19.08 8.43
C ALA A 57 -12.73 -20.28 8.45
N GLU A 58 -11.41 -20.05 8.37
CA GLU A 58 -10.42 -21.12 8.46
C GLU A 58 -10.35 -21.75 9.86
N GLU A 59 -10.37 -20.92 10.91
CA GLU A 59 -10.41 -21.38 12.30
C GLU A 59 -11.72 -22.15 12.58
N MET A 60 -12.86 -21.58 12.19
CA MET A 60 -14.17 -22.19 12.44
C MET A 60 -14.43 -23.44 11.59
N ALA A 61 -13.90 -23.54 10.36
CA ALA A 61 -14.11 -24.73 9.52
C ALA A 61 -13.63 -26.03 10.18
N SER A 62 -12.54 -25.98 10.93
CA SER A 62 -11.99 -27.14 11.64
C SER A 62 -12.85 -27.52 12.86
N GLU A 63 -13.38 -26.51 13.56
CA GLU A 63 -14.25 -26.71 14.73
C GLU A 63 -15.65 -27.18 14.32
N VAL A 64 -16.22 -26.61 13.27
CA VAL A 64 -17.50 -27.01 12.68
C VAL A 64 -17.44 -28.48 12.22
N LEU A 65 -16.41 -28.88 11.49
CA LEU A 65 -16.24 -30.28 11.07
C LEU A 65 -16.08 -31.25 12.26
N ARG A 66 -15.46 -30.79 13.36
CA ARG A 66 -15.36 -31.56 14.60
C ARG A 66 -16.72 -31.73 15.29
N VAL A 67 -17.50 -30.65 15.41
CA VAL A 67 -18.85 -30.68 16.00
C VAL A 67 -19.79 -31.53 15.15
N MET A 68 -19.72 -31.41 13.83
CA MET A 68 -20.51 -32.24 12.91
C MET A 68 -20.18 -33.73 13.03
N LYS A 69 -18.89 -34.07 13.16
CA LYS A 69 -18.46 -35.45 13.42
C LYS A 69 -18.98 -35.97 14.76
N GLN A 70 -19.02 -35.13 15.79
CA GLN A 70 -19.57 -35.48 17.11
C GLN A 70 -21.10 -35.65 17.09
N ARG A 71 -21.81 -34.88 16.26
CA ARG A 71 -23.26 -34.97 16.05
C ARG A 71 -23.68 -36.05 15.04
N GLY A 72 -22.72 -36.76 14.44
CA GLY A 72 -22.99 -37.78 13.42
C GLY A 72 -23.54 -37.24 12.11
N LEU A 73 -23.38 -35.94 11.83
CA LEU A 73 -23.92 -35.30 10.63
C LEU A 73 -22.90 -35.40 9.47
N PRO A 74 -23.28 -35.98 8.32
CA PRO A 74 -22.41 -36.03 7.14
C PRO A 74 -22.19 -34.62 6.58
N ALA A 75 -20.94 -34.30 6.24
CA ALA A 75 -20.54 -32.95 5.84
C ALA A 75 -21.12 -32.45 4.52
N ALA A 76 -21.65 -33.35 3.69
CA ALA A 76 -22.32 -33.03 2.43
C ALA A 76 -23.78 -32.57 2.63
N ASP A 77 -24.47 -33.04 3.68
CA ASP A 77 -25.94 -32.93 3.78
C ASP A 77 -26.42 -31.92 4.84
N VAL A 78 -25.50 -31.20 5.49
CA VAL A 78 -25.88 -30.16 6.45
C VAL A 78 -26.49 -28.97 5.72
N SER A 79 -27.69 -28.57 6.11
CA SER A 79 -28.39 -27.39 5.59
C SER A 79 -27.70 -26.09 6.00
N ASP A 80 -27.85 -25.02 5.22
CA ASP A 80 -27.25 -23.71 5.54
C ASP A 80 -27.76 -23.15 6.89
N ALA A 81 -28.98 -23.51 7.31
CA ALA A 81 -29.56 -23.14 8.60
C ALA A 81 -28.90 -23.87 9.78
N ALA A 82 -28.74 -25.20 9.69
CA ALA A 82 -28.06 -25.99 10.71
C ALA A 82 -26.57 -25.60 10.83
N LEU A 83 -25.94 -25.23 9.71
CA LEU A 83 -24.58 -24.68 9.72
C LEU A 83 -24.51 -23.33 10.44
N ALA A 84 -25.50 -22.45 10.27
CA ALA A 84 -25.58 -21.17 10.96
C ALA A 84 -25.73 -21.33 12.48
N GLU A 85 -26.57 -22.28 12.92
CA GLU A 85 -26.75 -22.61 14.34
C GLU A 85 -25.44 -23.07 14.98
N ILE A 86 -24.75 -24.05 14.38
CA ILE A 86 -23.46 -24.56 14.89
C ILE A 86 -22.42 -23.44 14.99
N VAL A 87 -22.39 -22.53 14.00
CA VAL A 87 -21.46 -21.40 13.99
C VAL A 87 -21.79 -20.37 15.06
N ASN A 88 -23.08 -20.11 15.30
CA ASN A 88 -23.52 -19.19 16.35
C ASN A 88 -23.26 -19.75 17.75
N GLU A 89 -23.47 -21.06 17.97
CA GLU A 89 -23.08 -21.76 19.20
C GLU A 89 -21.57 -21.68 19.46
N LEU A 90 -20.74 -21.92 18.44
CA LEU A 90 -19.28 -21.80 18.57
C LEU A 90 -18.85 -20.35 18.85
N THR A 91 -19.51 -19.38 18.22
CA THR A 91 -19.20 -17.95 18.41
C THR A 91 -19.59 -17.49 19.82
N THR A 92 -20.75 -17.89 20.32
CA THR A 92 -21.23 -17.57 21.68
C THR A 92 -20.34 -18.22 22.73
N HIS A 93 -20.03 -19.50 22.60
CA HIS A 93 -19.12 -20.21 23.51
C HIS A 93 -17.70 -19.58 23.52
N ARG A 94 -17.17 -19.15 22.37
CA ARG A 94 -15.89 -18.43 22.30
C ARG A 94 -15.94 -17.07 22.99
N GLN A 95 -17.05 -16.34 22.87
CA GLN A 95 -17.26 -15.06 23.53
C GLN A 95 -17.39 -15.21 25.05
N GLU A 96 -18.06 -16.26 25.52
CA GLU A 96 -18.16 -16.63 26.93
C GLU A 96 -16.79 -16.98 27.53
N GLN A 97 -15.97 -17.78 26.81
CA GLN A 97 -14.60 -18.09 27.24
C GLN A 97 -13.72 -16.84 27.35
N ILE A 98 -13.83 -15.91 26.39
CA ILE A 98 -13.09 -14.64 26.43
C ILE A 98 -13.56 -13.79 27.62
N SER A 99 -14.86 -13.76 27.89
CA SER A 99 -15.44 -13.02 29.02
C SER A 99 -14.98 -13.61 30.36
N LEU A 100 -14.98 -14.95 30.49
CA LEU A 100 -14.46 -15.65 31.68
C LEU A 100 -12.96 -15.40 31.89
N ALA A 101 -12.16 -15.38 30.83
CA ALA A 101 -10.72 -15.06 30.91
C ALA A 101 -10.45 -13.58 31.23
N ALA A 102 -11.36 -12.66 30.86
CA ALA A 102 -11.28 -11.26 31.25
C ALA A 102 -11.62 -11.04 32.73
N HIS A 103 -12.46 -11.89 33.33
CA HIS A 103 -12.81 -11.81 34.76
C HIS A 103 -11.74 -12.43 35.68
N THR A 104 -10.88 -13.33 35.21
CA THR A 104 -9.78 -13.90 36.01
C THR A 104 -8.56 -12.99 36.15
N THR A 105 -8.46 -11.91 35.38
CA THR A 105 -7.31 -10.98 35.38
C THR A 105 -7.49 -9.74 36.28
N ARG A 106 -8.61 -9.65 37.03
CA ARG A 106 -8.94 -8.48 37.86
C ARG A 106 -9.16 -8.80 39.35
N ARG A 107 -8.34 -9.69 39.92
CA ARG A 107 -8.29 -9.93 41.37
C ARG A 107 -6.87 -9.67 41.90
N PRO A 108 -6.63 -8.64 42.72
CA PRO A 108 -5.36 -8.50 43.41
C PRO A 108 -5.45 -9.27 44.73
N SER A 109 -4.59 -10.26 44.94
CA SER A 109 -4.28 -10.74 46.30
C SER A 109 -2.92 -11.43 46.33
N PRO A 110 -2.14 -11.30 47.42
CA PRO A 110 -0.75 -11.68 47.48
C PRO A 110 -0.55 -13.10 48.04
N HIS A 111 0.69 -13.57 47.94
CA HIS A 111 1.34 -14.65 48.71
C HIS A 111 1.41 -16.08 48.12
N ASN A 112 2.65 -16.40 47.69
CA ASN A 112 3.48 -17.61 47.85
C ASN A 112 3.13 -18.99 47.25
N GLN A 113 4.17 -19.57 46.60
CA GLN A 113 4.65 -20.98 46.50
C GLN A 113 3.59 -22.09 46.29
N GLU A 114 3.68 -23.02 45.34
CA GLU A 114 4.81 -23.85 44.91
C GLU A 114 4.47 -24.60 43.59
N GLN A 115 5.51 -25.14 42.94
CA GLN A 115 5.59 -26.12 41.83
C GLN A 115 4.32 -26.70 41.17
N LEU A 116 4.29 -26.68 39.83
CA LEU A 116 4.38 -27.88 38.97
C LEU A 116 4.35 -27.50 37.47
N GLU A 117 5.43 -27.84 36.77
CA GLU A 117 5.51 -27.92 35.29
C GLU A 117 4.46 -28.91 34.75
N PRO A 118 3.88 -28.64 33.56
CA PRO A 118 4.48 -29.24 32.37
C PRO A 118 4.44 -28.36 31.10
N THR A 119 5.57 -28.34 30.39
CA THR A 119 5.77 -28.10 28.95
C THR A 119 4.53 -28.15 28.05
N PRO A 120 4.33 -27.14 27.16
CA PRO A 120 3.56 -27.30 25.94
C PRO A 120 4.46 -27.52 24.69
N PRO A 121 3.96 -28.22 23.67
CA PRO A 121 4.70 -28.49 22.44
C PRO A 121 4.62 -27.34 21.42
N ALA A 122 5.71 -27.24 20.65
CA ALA A 122 5.79 -26.93 19.23
C ALA A 122 4.96 -25.75 18.66
N ASN A 123 5.71 -24.69 18.34
CA ASN A 123 5.38 -23.61 17.43
C ASN A 123 4.72 -24.08 16.12
N LEU A 124 3.50 -23.63 15.88
CA LEU A 124 2.90 -23.48 14.55
C LEU A 124 2.25 -22.10 14.46
N ARG A 125 3.00 -21.13 13.93
CA ARG A 125 2.46 -19.94 13.24
C ARG A 125 3.56 -19.41 12.31
N LEU A 126 3.48 -19.77 11.04
CA LEU A 126 2.85 -19.01 9.96
C LEU A 126 3.62 -17.75 9.59
N ALA A 127 4.23 -17.87 8.41
CA ALA A 127 4.57 -16.79 7.51
C ALA A 127 3.41 -15.78 7.38
N GLN A 128 3.74 -14.49 7.43
CA GLN A 128 3.26 -13.53 6.44
C GLN A 128 4.07 -12.24 6.47
N LYS A 129 4.60 -11.93 5.27
CA LYS A 129 4.71 -10.60 4.66
C LYS A 129 5.63 -9.59 5.36
N ARG A 130 6.92 -9.72 5.03
CA ARG A 130 7.85 -8.59 4.96
C ARG A 130 7.71 -7.91 3.61
N ALA A 131 7.27 -6.65 3.61
CA ALA A 131 7.54 -5.72 2.54
C ALA A 131 8.90 -5.05 2.83
N SER A 132 9.88 -5.37 1.99
CA SER A 132 11.08 -4.57 1.74
C SER A 132 10.66 -3.17 1.26
N GLY A 133 11.29 -2.08 1.66
CA GLY A 133 12.73 -1.90 1.78
C GLY A 133 13.30 -1.50 0.42
N ARG A 134 12.89 -0.33 -0.10
CA ARG A 134 13.46 0.25 -1.32
C ARG A 134 14.45 1.34 -0.95
N ARG A 135 15.71 1.10 -1.31
CA ARG A 135 16.82 2.06 -1.39
C ARG A 135 16.36 3.29 -2.18
N SER A 136 16.52 4.51 -1.67
CA SER A 136 17.75 5.32 -1.74
C SER A 136 18.38 5.36 -3.13
N SER A 137 18.01 6.38 -3.91
CA SER A 137 18.81 6.91 -5.01
C SER A 137 18.71 8.42 -5.02
N LYS A 138 19.87 9.06 -4.94
CA LYS A 138 20.14 10.49 -5.09
C LYS A 138 19.51 11.03 -6.39
N SER A 139 18.83 12.17 -6.31
CA SER A 139 18.79 13.13 -7.41
C SER A 139 18.98 14.53 -6.83
N LYS A 140 20.04 15.18 -7.32
CA LYS A 140 20.48 16.53 -7.00
C LYS A 140 19.99 17.44 -8.13
N GLU A 141 19.52 18.61 -7.74
CA GLU A 141 19.32 19.83 -8.55
C GLU A 141 18.21 19.86 -9.62
N ARG A 142 17.11 20.54 -9.27
CA ARG A 142 16.70 21.74 -10.00
C ARG A 142 16.02 22.72 -9.04
N SER A 143 16.60 23.90 -8.98
CA SER A 143 16.10 25.08 -8.27
C SER A 143 14.87 25.63 -8.99
N THR A 144 13.78 25.80 -8.25
CA THR A 144 12.67 26.70 -8.60
C THR A 144 12.20 27.36 -7.32
N ASN A 145 12.76 28.52 -7.01
CA ASN A 145 12.16 29.47 -6.08
C ASN A 145 11.12 30.26 -6.86
N ASN A 146 9.84 30.08 -6.54
CA ASN A 146 8.95 31.22 -6.49
C ASN A 146 7.71 30.94 -5.63
N SER A 147 7.32 32.00 -4.93
CA SER A 147 6.04 32.25 -4.28
C SER A 147 5.86 31.83 -2.82
N VAL A 148 5.04 32.63 -2.13
CA VAL A 148 4.53 32.59 -0.74
C VAL A 148 5.41 33.45 0.22
N ARG A 149 4.98 34.59 0.82
CA ARG A 149 3.65 35.11 1.20
C ARG A 149 3.71 36.56 1.76
N HIS A 150 2.57 37.27 1.67
CA HIS A 150 1.96 38.24 2.65
C HIS A 150 2.69 39.57 2.97
N ALA A 151 2.04 40.71 3.28
CA ALA A 151 0.66 41.17 3.35
C ALA A 151 0.61 42.72 3.44
N ARG A 152 -0.60 43.26 3.22
CA ARG A 152 -1.15 44.62 3.46
C ARG A 152 -0.40 45.59 4.40
N VAL A 153 -0.43 46.90 4.09
CA VAL A 153 -1.23 47.99 4.74
C VAL A 153 -0.76 49.38 4.25
N GLY A 154 -1.70 50.32 4.01
CA GLY A 154 -1.50 51.78 3.94
C GLY A 154 -1.80 52.38 2.56
N SER A 155 -3.03 52.83 2.26
CA SER A 155 -3.70 54.08 2.67
C SER A 155 -3.40 55.30 1.78
N HIS A 156 -4.48 55.78 1.15
CA HIS A 156 -4.75 57.10 0.53
C HIS A 156 -4.78 57.17 -1.00
N GLY A 157 -5.99 57.41 -1.53
CA GLY A 157 -6.26 57.66 -2.94
C GLY A 157 -7.75 57.57 -3.25
N ARG A 158 -8.52 58.51 -2.69
CA ARG A 158 -9.96 58.73 -2.89
C ARG A 158 -10.21 59.20 -4.33
N GLY A 159 -11.18 58.63 -5.04
CA GLY A 159 -11.60 59.15 -6.35
C GLY A 159 -12.56 58.22 -7.09
N GLY A 160 -13.84 58.25 -6.68
CA GLY A 160 -14.92 57.52 -7.32
C GLY A 160 -15.36 58.14 -8.65
N SER A 161 -15.83 57.24 -9.50
CA SER A 161 -16.47 57.42 -10.80
C SER A 161 -17.60 58.46 -10.82
N THR A 162 -17.59 59.32 -11.84
CA THR A 162 -18.81 59.84 -12.45
C THR A 162 -18.70 59.80 -13.97
N THR A 163 -19.70 59.15 -14.53
CA THR A 163 -20.04 58.96 -15.94
C THR A 163 -20.11 60.25 -16.76
N GLY A 164 -19.59 60.16 -17.98
CA GLY A 164 -20.29 60.63 -19.18
C GLY A 164 -20.48 62.13 -19.33
N ALA A 165 -19.38 62.85 -19.60
CA ALA A 165 -19.42 64.19 -20.14
C ALA A 165 -19.97 64.17 -21.59
N THR A 166 -21.05 64.92 -21.74
CA THR A 166 -21.64 65.50 -22.95
C THR A 166 -20.67 65.73 -24.11
N THR A 167 -20.88 65.00 -25.19
CA THR A 167 -20.41 65.34 -26.53
C THR A 167 -21.29 66.45 -27.10
N SER A 168 -20.68 67.62 -27.25
CA SER A 168 -21.15 68.77 -28.03
C SER A 168 -20.95 68.52 -29.52
N ARG A 169 -22.02 68.31 -30.30
CA ARG A 169 -22.10 68.74 -31.71
C ARG A 169 -23.50 68.57 -32.32
N SER A 170 -23.91 69.64 -33.01
CA SER A 170 -24.80 69.73 -34.18
C SER A 170 -26.26 69.29 -34.05
N VAL A 171 -27.14 70.26 -33.77
CA VAL A 171 -28.48 70.46 -34.38
C VAL A 171 -28.76 71.97 -34.28
N GLU A 172 -28.38 72.72 -35.31
CA GLU A 172 -29.27 73.41 -36.27
C GLU A 172 -29.89 74.69 -35.71
N ASP A 173 -29.35 75.80 -36.24
CA ASP A 173 -29.95 77.13 -36.27
C ASP A 173 -31.38 77.04 -36.81
N ASP A 174 -32.36 77.34 -35.97
CA ASP A 174 -33.68 77.73 -36.43
C ASP A 174 -33.64 79.24 -36.73
N ASP A 175 -33.45 79.53 -38.02
CA ASP A 175 -33.81 80.77 -38.67
C ASP A 175 -35.24 81.16 -38.30
N ARG A 176 -35.38 81.99 -37.27
CA ARG A 176 -36.61 82.78 -37.08
C ARG A 176 -36.64 83.84 -38.18
N TYR A 177 -37.26 83.49 -39.30
CA TYR A 177 -37.96 84.46 -40.14
C TYR A 177 -39.03 85.13 -39.27
N VAL A 178 -38.62 86.24 -38.64
CA VAL A 178 -39.53 87.31 -38.23
C VAL A 178 -40.10 87.84 -39.53
N THR A 179 -41.34 87.47 -39.83
CA THR A 179 -42.07 88.12 -40.92
C THR A 179 -42.20 89.60 -40.57
N GLU A 180 -41.80 90.41 -41.54
CA GLU A 180 -41.67 91.88 -41.60
C GLU A 180 -42.96 92.67 -41.24
N THR A 181 -44.02 91.98 -40.81
CA THR A 181 -45.36 92.53 -40.60
C THR A 181 -45.68 92.92 -39.16
N GLN A 182 -44.78 92.76 -38.18
CA GLN A 182 -45.05 93.13 -36.78
C GLN A 182 -44.16 94.21 -36.15
N LEU A 183 -43.27 94.88 -36.90
CA LEU A 183 -42.39 95.93 -36.33
C LEU A 183 -42.50 97.34 -36.93
N GLN A 184 -43.45 97.61 -37.84
CA GLN A 184 -43.68 98.97 -38.33
C GLN A 184 -45.17 99.29 -38.50
N GLN A 185 -45.86 99.57 -37.39
CA GLN A 185 -47.04 100.44 -37.38
C GLN A 185 -47.09 101.26 -36.09
N LYS A 186 -46.11 102.14 -35.89
CA LYS A 186 -46.26 103.36 -35.08
C LYS A 186 -45.33 104.44 -35.59
N SER A 187 -45.82 105.29 -36.50
CA SER A 187 -45.69 106.75 -36.40
C SER A 187 -46.18 107.43 -37.69
N VAL A 188 -46.88 108.56 -37.50
CA VAL A 188 -47.21 109.66 -38.43
C VAL A 188 -47.93 109.29 -39.73
N GLY A 189 -49.11 109.82 -40.07
CA GLY A 189 -49.67 111.13 -39.79
C GLY A 189 -50.10 111.76 -41.11
N PHE A 190 -51.34 111.50 -41.55
CA PHE A 190 -52.01 112.30 -42.59
C PHE A 190 -53.52 112.06 -42.55
N SER A 191 -54.24 112.92 -41.82
CA SER A 191 -55.69 113.04 -41.92
C SER A 191 -56.03 114.19 -42.85
N LEU A 192 -56.54 113.89 -44.05
CA LEU A 192 -57.35 114.85 -44.82
C LEU A 192 -58.83 114.45 -44.72
N PRO A 193 -59.74 115.42 -44.56
CA PRO A 193 -61.15 115.16 -44.31
C PRO A 193 -61.93 114.97 -45.62
N PRO A 194 -63.04 114.23 -45.58
CA PRO A 194 -64.19 114.61 -46.38
C PRO A 194 -65.43 114.81 -45.51
N ARG A 195 -65.82 116.08 -45.45
CA ARG A 195 -67.20 116.57 -45.62
C ARG A 195 -68.31 115.78 -44.93
N VAL A 196 -68.76 116.40 -43.83
CA VAL A 196 -70.13 116.38 -43.31
C VAL A 196 -71.17 116.16 -44.42
N SER A 197 -71.93 115.08 -44.31
CA SER A 197 -73.26 114.91 -44.91
C SER A 197 -74.22 114.47 -43.80
N PRO A 198 -75.49 114.92 -43.83
CA PRO A 198 -76.31 115.03 -42.64
C PRO A 198 -76.83 113.67 -42.15
N LYS A 199 -76.95 113.54 -40.83
CA LYS A 199 -77.66 112.46 -40.13
C LYS A 199 -78.99 112.18 -40.84
N LYS A 200 -79.10 111.01 -41.47
CA LYS A 200 -80.38 110.30 -41.56
C LYS A 200 -80.27 109.10 -40.65
N GLU A 201 -81.06 109.13 -39.59
CA GLU A 201 -81.50 107.95 -38.88
C GLU A 201 -82.12 107.01 -39.93
N ARG A 202 -81.35 106.04 -40.40
CA ARG A 202 -81.87 104.84 -41.03
C ARG A 202 -81.73 103.71 -40.03
N GLY A 203 -82.35 103.90 -38.87
CA GLY A 203 -82.59 102.78 -37.97
C GLY A 203 -83.41 101.74 -38.71
N ASN A 204 -82.93 100.51 -38.71
CA ASN A 204 -83.67 99.28 -39.05
C ASN A 204 -83.74 98.94 -40.55
N GLY A 205 -82.59 99.00 -41.25
CA GLY A 205 -82.42 98.24 -42.49
C GLY A 205 -82.04 96.79 -42.18
N ILE A 206 -82.88 95.83 -42.59
CA ILE A 206 -82.66 94.37 -42.37
C ILE A 206 -81.23 93.92 -42.74
N TRP A 207 -80.60 94.55 -43.73
CA TRP A 207 -79.23 94.24 -44.15
C TRP A 207 -78.14 94.65 -43.14
N GLU A 208 -78.31 95.76 -42.42
CA GLU A 208 -77.39 96.14 -41.34
C GLU A 208 -77.54 95.22 -40.14
N GLU A 209 -78.76 94.79 -39.84
CA GLU A 209 -79.03 93.80 -38.80
C GLU A 209 -78.45 92.43 -39.15
N ILE A 210 -78.53 91.99 -40.42
CA ILE A 210 -77.86 90.78 -40.91
C ILE A 210 -76.34 90.90 -40.82
N VAL A 211 -75.73 92.02 -41.20
CA VAL A 211 -74.27 92.20 -41.10
C VAL A 211 -73.80 92.26 -39.65
N GLN A 212 -74.56 92.91 -38.76
CA GLN A 212 -74.28 92.90 -37.32
C GLN A 212 -74.44 91.49 -36.74
N PHE A 213 -75.48 90.76 -37.13
CA PHE A 213 -75.71 89.37 -36.74
C PHE A 213 -74.59 88.47 -37.25
N SER A 214 -74.18 88.58 -38.52
CA SER A 214 -73.04 87.85 -39.08
C SER A 214 -71.72 88.21 -38.40
N SER A 215 -71.50 89.48 -38.02
CA SER A 215 -70.32 89.86 -37.24
C SER A 215 -70.33 89.29 -35.82
N VAL A 216 -71.50 89.20 -35.19
CA VAL A 216 -71.67 88.57 -33.88
C VAL A 216 -71.52 87.05 -34.00
N GLU A 217 -72.09 86.41 -35.02
CA GLU A 217 -71.90 84.98 -35.30
C GLU A 217 -70.43 84.66 -35.62
N GLU A 218 -69.76 85.48 -36.43
CA GLU A 218 -68.33 85.30 -36.72
C GLU A 218 -67.47 85.48 -35.47
N LYS A 219 -67.80 86.42 -34.58
CA LYS A 219 -67.14 86.56 -33.27
C LYS A 219 -67.39 85.34 -32.38
N MET A 220 -68.63 84.85 -32.32
CA MET A 220 -69.00 83.65 -31.56
C MET A 220 -68.30 82.41 -32.13
N ASP A 221 -68.19 82.28 -33.44
CA ASP A 221 -67.47 81.17 -34.10
C ASP A 221 -65.97 81.28 -33.93
N ALA A 222 -65.40 82.49 -33.97
CA ALA A 222 -64.00 82.72 -33.64
C ALA A 222 -63.69 82.39 -32.16
N GLU A 223 -64.60 82.70 -31.24
CA GLU A 223 -64.49 82.31 -29.83
C GLU A 223 -64.61 80.80 -29.64
N ARG A 224 -65.58 80.14 -30.28
CA ARG A 224 -65.70 78.66 -30.29
C ARG A 224 -64.47 78.00 -30.91
N ALA A 225 -63.89 78.58 -31.95
CA ALA A 225 -62.67 78.06 -32.59
C ALA A 225 -61.43 78.24 -31.68
N LYS A 226 -61.32 79.40 -31.02
CA LYS A 226 -60.28 79.64 -30.00
C LYS A 226 -60.43 78.67 -28.84
N GLU A 227 -61.64 78.45 -28.34
CA GLU A 227 -61.92 77.52 -27.25
C GLU A 227 -61.60 76.08 -27.64
N ARG A 228 -62.00 75.63 -28.85
CA ARG A 228 -61.63 74.31 -29.39
C ARG A 228 -60.12 74.11 -29.45
N LYS A 229 -59.37 75.08 -30.00
CA LYS A 229 -57.90 75.03 -30.03
C LYS A 229 -57.28 75.00 -28.62
N LEU A 230 -57.88 75.71 -27.66
CA LEU A 230 -57.40 75.74 -26.27
C LEU A 230 -57.66 74.42 -25.55
N ARG A 231 -58.82 73.78 -25.81
CA ARG A 231 -59.15 72.42 -25.34
C ARG A 231 -58.21 71.39 -25.95
N GLU A 232 -58.03 71.39 -27.27
CA GLU A 232 -57.08 70.49 -27.95
C GLU A 232 -55.66 70.67 -27.40
N ARG A 233 -55.20 71.92 -27.20
CA ARG A 233 -53.89 72.19 -26.59
C ARG A 233 -53.80 71.62 -25.18
N ARG A 234 -54.84 71.75 -24.35
CA ARG A 234 -54.87 71.15 -23.00
C ARG A 234 -54.80 69.63 -23.07
N ASP A 235 -55.57 69.01 -23.95
CA ASP A 235 -55.58 67.55 -24.14
C ASP A 235 -54.21 67.03 -24.62
N TYR A 236 -53.57 67.71 -25.58
CA TYR A 236 -52.23 67.37 -26.03
C TYR A 236 -51.18 67.58 -24.93
N THR A 237 -51.30 68.64 -24.14
CA THR A 237 -50.39 68.89 -23.02
C THR A 237 -50.53 67.81 -21.95
N SER A 238 -51.77 67.40 -21.63
CA SER A 238 -52.06 66.29 -20.71
C SER A 238 -51.47 64.99 -21.22
N LYS A 239 -51.73 64.62 -22.49
CA LYS A 239 -51.18 63.40 -23.10
C LYS A 239 -49.65 63.41 -23.12
N LEU A 240 -49.03 64.55 -23.39
CA LEU A 240 -47.56 64.68 -23.36
C LEU A 240 -47.02 64.50 -21.94
N GLN A 241 -47.70 65.09 -20.94
CA GLN A 241 -47.33 64.96 -19.54
C GLN A 241 -47.44 63.51 -19.05
N ASP A 242 -48.49 62.78 -19.47
CA ASP A 242 -48.67 61.36 -19.19
C ASP A 242 -47.58 60.49 -19.86
N GLN A 243 -47.20 60.81 -21.11
CA GLN A 243 -46.10 60.11 -21.78
C GLN A 243 -44.75 60.37 -21.09
N VAL A 244 -44.50 61.59 -20.62
CA VAL A 244 -43.28 61.94 -19.89
C VAL A 244 -43.25 61.26 -18.52
N SER A 245 -44.37 61.24 -17.79
CA SER A 245 -44.46 60.58 -16.48
C SER A 245 -44.27 59.07 -16.63
N HIS A 246 -44.90 58.45 -17.64
CA HIS A 246 -44.74 57.03 -17.94
C HIS A 246 -43.29 56.68 -18.31
N LYS A 247 -42.64 57.47 -19.19
CA LYS A 247 -41.21 57.28 -19.52
C LYS A 247 -40.30 57.44 -18.30
N ARG A 248 -40.58 58.40 -17.41
CA ARG A 248 -39.81 58.57 -16.16
C ARG A 248 -39.99 57.38 -15.23
N SER A 249 -41.22 56.88 -15.06
CA SER A 249 -41.51 55.69 -14.26
C SER A 249 -40.82 54.45 -14.82
N ALA A 250 -40.91 54.21 -16.13
CA ALA A 250 -40.27 53.07 -16.78
C ALA A 250 -38.74 53.10 -16.60
N LYS A 251 -38.12 54.27 -16.79
CA LYS A 251 -36.67 54.45 -16.57
C LYS A 251 -36.27 54.25 -15.11
N GLN A 252 -37.12 54.65 -14.17
CA GLN A 252 -36.88 54.42 -12.74
C GLN A 252 -36.97 52.94 -12.39
N GLN A 253 -37.98 52.24 -12.90
CA GLN A 253 -38.15 50.80 -12.69
C GLN A 253 -37.00 49.98 -13.32
N GLU A 254 -36.50 50.39 -14.48
CA GLU A 254 -35.32 49.78 -15.12
C GLU A 254 -34.06 49.94 -14.25
N ARG A 255 -33.87 51.13 -13.65
CA ARG A 255 -32.76 51.38 -12.72
C ARG A 255 -32.87 50.53 -11.47
N GLU A 256 -34.06 50.40 -10.90
CA GLU A 256 -34.31 49.55 -9.73
C GLU A 256 -34.06 48.08 -10.06
N SER A 257 -34.58 47.60 -11.19
CA SER A 257 -34.34 46.24 -11.69
C SER A 257 -32.85 45.96 -11.94
N SER A 258 -32.14 46.92 -12.51
CA SER A 258 -30.70 46.83 -12.75
C SER A 258 -29.90 46.79 -11.44
N ALA A 259 -30.27 47.63 -10.47
CA ALA A 259 -29.65 47.66 -9.14
C ALA A 259 -29.89 46.35 -8.38
N GLU A 260 -31.10 45.80 -8.46
CA GLU A 260 -31.44 44.50 -7.87
C GLU A 260 -30.67 43.36 -8.53
N PHE A 261 -30.58 43.35 -9.86
CA PHE A 261 -29.78 42.36 -10.59
C PHE A 261 -28.31 42.42 -10.19
N HIS A 262 -27.75 43.63 -10.06
CA HIS A 262 -26.37 43.82 -9.63
C HIS A 262 -26.16 43.34 -8.20
N ARG A 263 -27.09 43.65 -7.29
CA ARG A 263 -27.06 43.16 -5.91
C ARG A 263 -27.13 41.63 -5.84
N GLN A 264 -28.06 41.00 -6.56
CA GLN A 264 -28.17 39.54 -6.63
C GLN A 264 -26.91 38.90 -7.21
N THR A 265 -26.29 39.54 -8.21
CA THR A 265 -25.02 39.06 -8.79
C THR A 265 -23.89 39.11 -7.75
N LEU A 266 -23.78 40.20 -6.99
CA LEU A 266 -22.79 40.31 -5.91
C LEU A 266 -23.04 39.31 -4.78
N GLU A 267 -24.31 39.07 -4.42
CA GLU A 267 -24.67 38.06 -3.41
C GLU A 267 -24.31 36.64 -3.89
N ARG A 268 -24.53 36.30 -5.17
CA ARG A 268 -24.09 35.02 -5.76
C ARG A 268 -22.56 34.87 -5.77
N ILE A 269 -21.83 35.93 -6.13
CA ILE A 269 -20.36 35.90 -6.08
C ILE A 269 -19.88 35.68 -4.65
N ARG A 270 -20.49 36.36 -3.67
CA ARG A 270 -20.14 36.18 -2.26
C ARG A 270 -20.42 34.74 -1.77
N GLN A 271 -21.54 34.16 -2.16
CA GLN A 271 -21.86 32.75 -1.84
C GLN A 271 -20.85 31.79 -2.46
N ALA A 272 -20.48 32.00 -3.73
CA ALA A 272 -19.44 31.20 -4.39
C ALA A 272 -18.07 31.34 -3.70
N ASP A 273 -17.67 32.54 -3.31
CA ASP A 273 -16.43 32.78 -2.55
C ASP A 273 -16.44 32.05 -1.18
N ASP A 274 -17.58 32.07 -0.49
CA ASP A 274 -17.72 31.40 0.81
C ASP A 274 -17.76 29.86 0.66
N GLU A 275 -18.36 29.35 -0.41
CA GLU A 275 -18.31 27.93 -0.79
C GLU A 275 -16.88 27.47 -1.13
N GLU A 276 -16.14 28.24 -1.93
CA GLU A 276 -14.73 27.93 -2.25
C GLU A 276 -13.87 27.91 -0.99
N ARG A 277 -14.06 28.86 -0.07
CA ARG A 277 -13.34 28.86 1.23
C ARG A 277 -13.66 27.64 2.06
N HIS A 278 -14.93 27.24 2.13
CA HIS A 278 -15.33 26.04 2.87
C HIS A 278 -14.71 24.78 2.25
N GLU A 279 -14.69 24.66 0.92
CA GLU A 279 -14.03 23.55 0.25
C GLU A 279 -12.51 23.53 0.48
N GLU A 280 -11.86 24.69 0.51
CA GLU A 280 -10.43 24.82 0.85
C GLU A 280 -10.16 24.38 2.29
N GLU A 281 -10.99 24.80 3.25
CA GLU A 281 -10.90 24.38 4.65
C GLU A 281 -11.09 22.86 4.79
N GLU A 282 -12.05 22.27 4.09
CA GLU A 282 -12.24 20.81 4.07
C GLU A 282 -11.06 20.07 3.43
N ARG A 283 -10.47 20.62 2.37
CA ARG A 283 -9.24 20.06 1.76
C ARG A 283 -8.09 20.09 2.76
N LEU A 284 -7.86 21.23 3.41
CA LEU A 284 -6.82 21.37 4.43
C LEU A 284 -7.07 20.46 5.64
N ALA A 285 -8.32 20.30 6.08
CA ALA A 285 -8.68 19.38 7.16
C ALA A 285 -8.40 17.92 6.78
N ARG A 286 -8.71 17.52 5.53
CA ARG A 286 -8.37 16.18 5.01
C ARG A 286 -6.87 15.95 4.95
N GLU A 287 -6.10 16.94 4.50
CA GLU A 287 -4.64 16.87 4.48
C GLU A 287 -4.05 16.77 5.90
N HIS A 288 -4.53 17.59 6.83
CA HIS A 288 -4.11 17.56 8.22
C HIS A 288 -4.43 16.20 8.87
N ASN A 289 -5.62 15.64 8.61
CA ASN A 289 -5.98 14.30 9.07
C ASN A 289 -5.06 13.22 8.48
N LEU A 290 -4.71 13.32 7.19
CA LEU A 290 -3.77 12.40 6.56
C LEU A 290 -2.37 12.49 7.20
N ILE A 291 -1.89 13.71 7.47
CA ILE A 291 -0.63 13.94 8.18
C ILE A 291 -0.69 13.35 9.59
N ALA A 292 -1.78 13.59 10.34
CA ALA A 292 -1.96 13.03 11.68
C ALA A 292 -1.92 11.49 11.67
N ILE A 293 -2.63 10.85 10.75
CA ILE A 293 -2.63 9.39 10.58
C ILE A 293 -1.23 8.88 10.23
N GLN A 294 -0.52 9.53 9.31
CA GLN A 294 0.85 9.15 8.95
C GLN A 294 1.80 9.28 10.15
N THR A 295 1.64 10.34 10.93
CA THR A 295 2.46 10.59 12.13
C THR A 295 2.19 9.53 13.20
N GLN A 296 0.92 9.18 13.43
CA GLN A 296 0.52 8.10 14.33
C GLN A 296 1.07 6.75 13.88
N GLN A 297 1.05 6.45 12.58
CA GLN A 297 1.65 5.22 12.03
C GLN A 297 3.18 5.17 12.25
N ARG A 298 3.89 6.30 12.09
CA ARG A 298 5.33 6.38 12.37
C ARG A 298 5.63 6.12 13.84
N LEU A 299 4.89 6.74 14.76
CA LEU A 299 5.03 6.53 16.20
C LEU A 299 4.70 5.09 16.60
N ALA A 300 3.62 4.51 16.06
CA ALA A 300 3.27 3.11 16.32
C ALA A 300 4.37 2.15 15.83
N LYS A 301 4.95 2.40 14.66
CA LYS A 301 6.06 1.61 14.12
C LYS A 301 7.33 1.75 14.97
N GLN A 302 7.62 2.96 15.45
CA GLN A 302 8.74 3.19 16.37
C GLN A 302 8.54 2.45 17.70
N ALA A 303 7.34 2.53 18.29
CA ALA A 303 7.00 1.82 19.52
C ALA A 303 7.09 0.29 19.35
N GLN A 304 6.70 -0.24 18.18
CA GLN A 304 6.91 -1.67 17.87
C GLN A 304 8.39 -2.04 17.82
N TYR A 305 9.21 -1.23 17.15
CA TYR A 305 10.66 -1.46 17.09
C TYR A 305 11.31 -1.40 18.48
N GLU A 306 10.91 -0.45 19.32
CA GLU A 306 11.39 -0.35 20.70
C GLU A 306 10.99 -1.56 21.54
N ARG A 307 9.77 -2.08 21.37
CA ARG A 307 9.32 -3.33 22.01
C ARG A 307 10.13 -4.54 21.53
N GLU A 308 10.36 -4.69 20.23
CA GLU A 308 11.19 -5.77 19.69
C GLU A 308 12.63 -5.69 20.22
N ARG A 309 13.20 -4.48 20.28
CA ARG A 309 14.53 -4.25 20.85
C ARG A 309 14.57 -4.58 22.34
N ALA A 310 13.54 -4.22 23.10
CA ALA A 310 13.44 -4.56 24.52
C ALA A 310 13.33 -6.08 24.74
N ILE A 311 12.52 -6.78 23.94
CA ILE A 311 12.40 -8.24 23.97
C ILE A 311 13.75 -8.89 23.64
N LYS A 312 14.43 -8.43 22.59
CA LYS A 312 15.75 -8.96 22.22
C LYS A 312 16.77 -8.75 23.32
N LYS A 313 16.81 -7.55 23.93
CA LYS A 313 17.68 -7.26 25.06
C LYS A 313 17.37 -8.16 26.27
N ALA A 314 16.09 -8.40 26.56
CA ALA A 314 15.68 -9.30 27.63
C ALA A 314 16.10 -10.76 27.35
N GLN A 315 15.98 -11.22 26.10
CA GLN A 315 16.45 -12.55 25.68
C GLN A 315 17.99 -12.67 25.80
N GLU A 316 18.73 -11.64 25.38
CA GLU A 316 20.19 -11.58 25.53
C GLU A 316 20.59 -11.59 27.01
N GLN A 317 19.88 -10.87 27.87
CA GLN A 317 20.09 -10.89 29.33
C GLN A 317 19.80 -12.25 29.93
N GLN A 318 18.67 -12.89 29.59
CA GLN A 318 18.35 -14.24 30.05
C GLN A 318 19.40 -15.27 29.61
N ALA A 319 19.88 -15.17 28.37
CA ALA A 319 20.95 -16.05 27.88
C ALA A 319 22.27 -15.81 28.63
N ALA A 320 22.61 -14.55 28.93
CA ALA A 320 23.78 -14.20 29.72
C ALA A 320 23.68 -14.75 31.16
N GLU A 321 22.53 -14.57 31.83
CA GLU A 321 22.27 -15.12 33.16
C GLU A 321 22.36 -16.65 33.18
N MET A 322 21.85 -17.34 32.15
CA MET A 322 21.96 -18.80 32.02
C MET A 322 23.41 -19.25 31.88
N LEU A 323 24.22 -18.53 31.09
CA LEU A 323 25.65 -18.82 30.95
C LEU A 323 26.42 -18.54 32.24
N GLU A 324 26.09 -17.46 32.97
CA GLU A 324 26.68 -17.19 34.27
C GLU A 324 26.33 -18.27 35.29
N ARG A 325 25.07 -18.72 35.34
CA ARG A 325 24.66 -19.85 36.19
C ARG A 325 25.39 -21.14 35.86
N GLN A 326 25.52 -21.46 34.57
CA GLN A 326 26.31 -22.62 34.14
C GLN A 326 27.77 -22.51 34.58
N ARG A 327 28.39 -21.34 34.42
CA ARG A 327 29.76 -21.10 34.88
C ARG A 327 29.88 -21.26 36.39
N THR A 328 28.94 -20.75 37.18
CA THR A 328 28.97 -20.92 38.64
C THR A 328 28.77 -22.37 39.06
N ASP A 329 27.89 -23.11 38.39
CA ASP A 329 27.64 -24.52 38.65
C ASP A 329 28.84 -25.39 38.29
N ASP A 330 29.51 -25.11 37.18
CA ASP A 330 30.72 -25.82 36.77
C ASP A 330 31.89 -25.52 37.73
N LEU A 331 32.06 -24.26 38.16
CA LEU A 331 33.02 -23.91 39.20
C LEU A 331 32.72 -24.61 40.54
N ALA A 332 31.44 -24.71 40.92
CA ALA A 332 31.05 -25.44 42.13
C ALA A 332 31.32 -26.94 42.01
N ARG A 333 31.06 -27.54 40.84
CA ARG A 333 31.38 -28.96 40.56
C ARG A 333 32.88 -29.21 40.58
N GLU A 334 33.69 -28.32 40.03
CA GLU A 334 35.15 -28.44 40.11
C GLU A 334 35.65 -28.34 41.54
N LYS A 335 35.13 -27.39 42.34
CA LYS A 335 35.45 -27.28 43.77
C LYS A 335 35.06 -28.56 44.52
N ALA A 336 33.86 -29.08 44.29
CA ALA A 336 33.41 -30.32 44.90
C ALA A 336 34.28 -31.52 44.49
N ARG A 337 34.73 -31.60 43.23
CA ARG A 337 35.67 -32.63 42.78
C ARG A 337 37.03 -32.51 43.47
N LYS A 338 37.58 -31.31 43.57
CA LYS A 338 38.85 -31.03 44.27
C LYS A 338 38.76 -31.38 45.75
N GLU A 339 37.65 -31.04 46.41
CA GLU A 339 37.41 -31.41 47.80
C GLU A 339 37.27 -32.92 47.98
N ALA A 340 36.54 -33.60 47.09
CA ALA A 340 36.42 -35.05 47.13
C ALA A 340 37.75 -35.76 46.87
N GLU A 341 38.57 -35.26 45.95
CA GLU A 341 39.93 -35.76 45.70
C GLU A 341 40.82 -35.53 46.91
N LYS A 342 40.77 -34.33 47.52
CA LYS A 342 41.51 -34.04 48.75
C LYS A 342 41.14 -35.01 49.88
N ARG A 343 39.84 -35.27 50.08
CA ARG A 343 39.36 -36.26 51.08
C ARG A 343 39.85 -37.68 50.77
N ARG A 344 39.85 -38.09 49.51
CA ARG A 344 40.38 -39.40 49.11
C ARG A 344 41.87 -39.52 49.39
N VAL A 345 42.64 -38.47 49.07
CA VAL A 345 44.08 -38.42 49.35
C VAL A 345 44.34 -38.45 50.87
N GLU A 346 43.60 -37.66 51.65
CA GLU A 346 43.66 -37.69 53.12
C GLU A 346 43.34 -39.09 53.69
N GLN A 347 42.32 -39.76 53.15
CA GLN A 347 41.98 -41.14 53.54
C GLN A 347 43.10 -42.13 53.22
N VAL A 348 43.70 -42.04 52.02
CA VAL A 348 44.85 -42.88 51.65
C VAL A 348 46.06 -42.62 52.56
N PHE A 349 46.29 -41.37 52.97
CA PHE A 349 47.34 -41.06 53.95
C PHE A 349 47.07 -41.72 55.30
N GLN A 350 45.84 -41.64 55.82
CA GLN A 350 45.45 -42.31 57.07
C GLN A 350 45.56 -43.84 56.96
N ASP A 351 45.10 -44.43 55.85
CA ASP A 351 45.20 -45.87 55.61
C ASP A 351 46.66 -46.34 55.51
N ASN A 352 47.53 -45.56 54.86
CA ASN A 352 48.97 -45.85 54.79
C ASN A 352 49.64 -45.75 56.16
N GLU A 353 49.27 -44.76 56.98
CA GLU A 353 49.76 -44.62 58.35
C GLU A 353 49.33 -45.81 59.21
N ALA A 354 48.06 -46.20 59.14
CA ALA A 354 47.54 -47.39 59.82
C ALA A 354 48.22 -48.68 59.35
N GLN A 355 48.49 -48.84 58.05
CA GLN A 355 49.24 -49.98 57.52
C GLN A 355 50.70 -50.00 58.01
N LEU A 356 51.34 -48.84 58.13
CA LEU A 356 52.69 -48.73 58.70
C LEU A 356 52.70 -49.11 60.18
N GLU A 357 51.71 -48.67 60.95
CA GLU A 357 51.55 -49.07 62.35
C GLU A 357 51.28 -50.56 62.50
N GLN A 358 50.40 -51.14 61.68
CA GLN A 358 50.17 -52.58 61.65
C GLN A 358 51.44 -53.35 61.30
N LYS A 359 52.22 -52.90 60.31
CA LYS A 359 53.53 -53.48 59.99
C LYS A 359 54.51 -53.39 61.16
N ARG A 360 54.56 -52.26 61.87
CA ARG A 360 55.40 -52.10 63.08
C ARG A 360 54.96 -53.07 64.18
N GLN A 361 53.65 -53.23 64.40
CA GLN A 361 53.11 -54.18 65.37
C GLN A 361 53.38 -55.63 64.99
N LEU A 362 53.24 -55.99 63.70
CA LEU A 362 53.58 -57.32 63.19
C LEU A 362 55.07 -57.59 63.35
N GLN A 363 55.95 -56.66 62.99
CA GLN A 363 57.39 -56.79 63.20
C GLN A 363 57.75 -56.92 64.69
N ALA A 364 57.07 -56.18 65.58
CA ALA A 364 57.27 -56.33 67.02
C ALA A 364 56.85 -57.73 67.50
N ARG A 365 55.70 -58.24 67.03
CA ARG A 365 55.24 -59.61 67.32
C ARG A 365 56.16 -60.67 66.73
N GLU A 366 56.68 -60.46 65.52
CA GLU A 366 57.68 -61.34 64.89
C GLU A 366 58.97 -61.35 65.71
N ARG A 367 59.47 -60.19 66.17
CA ARG A 367 60.62 -60.14 67.07
C ARG A 367 60.34 -60.81 68.41
N GLU A 368 59.15 -60.67 68.98
CA GLU A 368 58.77 -61.41 70.20
C GLU A 368 58.71 -62.92 69.96
N LEU A 369 58.21 -63.35 68.80
CA LEU A 369 58.22 -64.76 68.40
C LEU A 369 59.63 -65.26 68.11
N GLU A 370 60.50 -64.46 67.50
CA GLU A 370 61.92 -64.76 67.27
C GLU A 370 62.66 -64.85 68.60
N LEU A 371 62.38 -63.98 69.57
CA LEU A 371 62.91 -64.07 70.93
C LEU A 371 62.40 -65.34 71.62
N LYS A 372 61.12 -65.67 71.51
CA LYS A 372 60.57 -66.93 72.04
C LYS A 372 61.18 -68.15 71.35
N LEU A 373 61.35 -68.12 70.04
CA LEU A 373 62.03 -69.16 69.27
C LEU A 373 63.49 -69.28 69.67
N ALA A 374 64.19 -68.17 69.94
CA ALA A 374 65.56 -68.17 70.43
C ALA A 374 65.64 -68.69 71.87
N GLU A 375 64.70 -68.33 72.74
CA GLU A 375 64.56 -68.87 74.09
C GLU A 375 64.25 -70.38 74.07
N GLU A 376 63.37 -70.81 73.17
CA GLU A 376 63.06 -72.21 72.92
C GLU A 376 64.26 -72.95 72.30
N TYR A 377 65.05 -72.28 71.44
CA TYR A 377 66.28 -72.85 70.88
C TYR A 377 67.35 -73.00 71.95
N ILE A 378 67.52 -72.02 72.84
CA ILE A 378 68.41 -72.08 74.01
C ILE A 378 67.91 -73.16 74.98
N ALA A 379 66.60 -73.27 75.21
CA ALA A 379 66.03 -74.33 76.03
C ALA A 379 66.21 -75.71 75.39
N MET A 380 66.11 -75.78 74.06
CA MET A 380 66.35 -76.98 73.27
C MET A 380 67.84 -77.34 73.23
N GLU A 381 68.75 -76.36 73.22
CA GLU A 381 70.19 -76.55 73.28
C GLU A 381 70.64 -76.99 74.69
N LYS A 382 70.08 -76.39 75.74
CA LYS A 382 70.20 -76.88 77.12
C LYS A 382 69.65 -78.31 77.27
N ARG A 383 68.49 -78.60 76.65
CA ARG A 383 67.95 -79.97 76.56
C ARG A 383 68.84 -80.89 75.72
N LYS A 384 69.55 -80.38 74.71
CA LYS A 384 70.53 -81.13 73.90
C LYS A 384 71.84 -81.36 74.65
N ASP A 385 72.23 -80.48 75.57
CA ASP A 385 73.37 -80.68 76.47
C ASP A 385 73.02 -81.68 77.59
N GLU A 386 71.81 -81.59 78.11
CA GLU A 386 71.20 -82.64 78.94
C GLU A 386 71.03 -83.95 78.15
N ALA A 387 70.74 -83.89 76.85
CA ALA A 387 70.66 -85.06 75.98
C ALA A 387 72.03 -85.57 75.54
N ARG A 388 73.09 -84.76 75.47
CA ARG A 388 74.48 -85.21 75.25
C ARG A 388 74.98 -86.01 76.46
N ARG A 389 74.58 -85.60 77.68
CA ARG A 389 74.73 -86.43 78.88
C ARG A 389 73.95 -87.75 78.77
N LYS A 390 72.72 -87.73 78.25
CA LYS A 390 71.92 -88.95 78.00
C LYS A 390 72.33 -89.74 76.72
N GLN A 391 73.12 -89.17 75.81
CA GLN A 391 73.59 -89.80 74.55
C GLN A 391 74.85 -90.64 74.75
N ILE A 392 75.65 -90.36 75.78
CA ILE A 392 76.63 -91.32 76.27
C ILE A 392 75.92 -92.57 76.82
N GLU A 393 74.73 -92.40 77.40
CA GLU A 393 73.89 -93.48 77.94
C GLU A 393 73.10 -94.24 76.85
N THR A 394 72.63 -93.55 75.80
CA THR A 394 71.82 -94.12 74.70
C THR A 394 72.62 -94.56 73.46
N MET A 395 73.93 -94.28 73.38
CA MET A 395 74.84 -94.99 72.45
C MET A 395 74.94 -96.50 72.77
N ALA A 396 74.53 -96.93 73.96
CA ALA A 396 74.37 -98.34 74.33
C ALA A 396 73.08 -98.98 73.76
N GLU A 397 72.03 -98.21 73.49
CA GLU A 397 70.72 -98.73 73.06
C GLU A 397 70.43 -98.59 71.56
N ASN A 398 71.14 -97.72 70.83
CA ASN A 398 70.98 -97.58 69.37
C ASN A 398 71.83 -98.56 68.53
N ILE A 399 72.33 -99.64 69.15
CA ILE A 399 72.59 -100.92 68.49
C ILE A 399 71.26 -101.66 68.20
N LYS A 400 70.15 -101.24 68.82
CA LYS A 400 68.78 -101.72 68.60
C LYS A 400 68.12 -101.04 67.38
N LYS A 401 68.92 -100.94 66.30
CA LYS A 401 68.53 -101.28 64.92
C LYS A 401 67.10 -101.82 64.86
N LYS A 402 66.22 -101.13 64.12
CA LYS A 402 65.07 -101.72 63.36
C LYS A 402 63.94 -100.73 63.00
N MET A 403 64.10 -99.42 63.16
CA MET A 403 63.06 -98.45 62.76
C MET A 403 63.14 -98.00 61.28
N LYS A 404 64.00 -98.62 60.46
CA LYS A 404 64.35 -98.19 59.08
C LYS A 404 63.66 -99.01 57.97
N ILE A 405 62.42 -99.47 58.16
CA ILE A 405 61.71 -100.27 57.14
C ILE A 405 60.34 -99.67 56.74
N PHE A 406 59.85 -98.61 57.41
CA PHE A 406 58.47 -98.13 57.21
C PHE A 406 58.28 -96.95 56.23
N ASP A 407 59.33 -96.33 55.68
CA ASP A 407 59.18 -95.10 54.89
C ASP A 407 58.88 -95.29 53.39
N ASP A 408 59.08 -96.49 52.82
CA ASP A 408 59.11 -96.65 51.36
C ASP A 408 57.77 -97.06 50.71
N THR A 409 56.72 -97.37 51.49
CA THR A 409 55.41 -97.81 50.94
C THR A 409 54.33 -96.73 50.89
N ALA A 410 54.47 -95.62 51.62
CA ALA A 410 53.48 -94.54 51.64
C ALA A 410 53.62 -93.55 50.45
N LYS A 411 54.82 -93.37 49.90
CA LYS A 411 55.09 -92.38 48.83
C LYS A 411 54.56 -92.75 47.45
N ALA A 412 54.40 -94.04 47.15
CA ALA A 412 53.99 -94.50 45.82
C ALA A 412 52.47 -94.34 45.56
N SER A 413 51.64 -94.34 46.61
CA SER A 413 50.18 -94.22 46.47
C SER A 413 49.68 -92.77 46.38
N THR A 414 50.43 -91.79 46.87
CA THR A 414 50.06 -90.37 46.85
C THR A 414 50.36 -89.71 45.51
N ASP A 415 51.41 -90.17 44.82
CA ASP A 415 51.85 -89.63 43.52
C ASP A 415 50.90 -89.96 42.35
N ALA A 416 50.15 -91.06 42.44
CA ALA A 416 49.20 -91.46 41.39
C ALA A 416 47.90 -90.62 41.43
N LYS A 417 47.42 -90.24 42.62
CA LYS A 417 46.24 -89.39 42.79
C LYS A 417 46.50 -87.93 42.44
N ALA A 418 47.71 -87.43 42.70
CA ALA A 418 48.12 -86.07 42.35
C ALA A 418 48.05 -85.81 40.83
N ARG A 419 48.50 -86.79 40.01
CA ARG A 419 48.47 -86.64 38.54
C ARG A 419 47.06 -86.57 37.96
N GLU A 420 46.10 -87.32 38.52
CA GLU A 420 44.71 -87.31 38.06
C GLU A 420 43.97 -86.00 38.43
N GLU A 421 44.31 -85.40 39.58
CA GLU A 421 43.80 -84.09 39.99
C GLU A 421 44.39 -82.96 39.12
N ASP A 422 45.68 -83.02 38.78
CA ASP A 422 46.34 -82.05 37.91
C ASP A 422 45.74 -82.02 36.49
N GLU A 423 45.44 -83.18 35.90
CA GLU A 423 44.79 -83.25 34.58
C GLU A 423 43.37 -82.67 34.58
N ARG A 424 42.63 -82.84 35.68
CA ARG A 424 41.30 -82.27 35.84
C ARG A 424 41.37 -80.74 35.96
N VAL A 425 42.32 -80.24 36.75
CA VAL A 425 42.58 -78.79 36.90
C VAL A 425 42.98 -78.17 35.56
N GLN A 426 43.82 -78.83 34.77
CA GLN A 426 44.20 -78.35 33.44
C GLN A 426 43.01 -78.24 32.47
N ARG A 427 42.09 -79.20 32.46
CA ARG A 427 40.87 -79.13 31.63
C ARG A 427 39.98 -77.96 32.05
N TYR A 428 39.78 -77.75 33.35
CA TYR A 428 39.02 -76.60 33.85
C TYR A 428 39.68 -75.26 33.50
N GLN A 429 41.01 -75.16 33.55
CA GLN A 429 41.74 -73.97 33.13
C GLN A 429 41.59 -73.71 31.61
N GLN A 430 41.65 -74.76 30.78
CA GLN A 430 41.44 -74.64 29.34
C GLN A 430 40.01 -74.22 28.98
N GLU A 431 39.00 -74.74 29.68
CA GLU A 431 37.61 -74.31 29.48
C GLU A 431 37.37 -72.86 29.93
N TYR A 432 37.99 -72.46 31.04
CA TYR A 432 37.91 -71.09 31.53
C TYR A 432 38.56 -70.08 30.57
N THR A 433 39.74 -70.41 30.03
CA THR A 433 40.42 -69.58 29.03
C THR A 433 39.63 -69.48 27.73
N LYS A 434 39.02 -70.58 27.26
CA LYS A 434 38.12 -70.55 26.09
C LYS A 434 36.91 -69.64 26.31
N LYS A 435 36.25 -69.75 27.47
CA LYS A 435 35.12 -68.85 27.82
C LYS A 435 35.54 -67.38 27.87
N GLN A 436 36.70 -67.06 28.43
CA GLN A 436 37.25 -65.70 28.44
C GLN A 436 37.46 -65.15 27.02
N VAL A 437 38.03 -65.95 26.11
CA VAL A 437 38.26 -65.55 24.71
C VAL A 437 36.95 -65.36 23.96
N GLU A 438 35.96 -66.23 24.16
CA GLU A 438 34.63 -66.09 23.56
C GLU A 438 33.89 -64.83 24.05
N ASP A 439 33.98 -64.53 25.35
CA ASP A 439 33.38 -63.34 25.93
C ASP A 439 34.09 -62.05 25.47
N GLU A 440 35.42 -62.08 25.32
CA GLU A 440 36.17 -60.98 24.70
C GLU A 440 35.78 -60.77 23.24
N HIS A 441 35.64 -61.86 22.46
CA HIS A 441 35.24 -61.79 21.06
C HIS A 441 33.82 -61.22 20.92
N LYS A 442 32.87 -61.64 21.77
CA LYS A 442 31.52 -61.07 21.82
C LYS A 442 31.55 -59.58 22.17
N ARG A 443 32.35 -59.18 23.18
CA ARG A 443 32.50 -57.76 23.55
C ARG A 443 33.08 -56.92 22.41
N ARG A 444 34.07 -57.44 21.66
CA ARG A 444 34.64 -56.76 20.48
C ARG A 444 33.59 -56.63 19.37
N ALA A 445 32.89 -57.72 19.03
CA ALA A 445 31.83 -57.69 18.03
C ALA A 445 30.70 -56.70 18.38
N ASP A 446 30.27 -56.66 19.64
CA ASP A 446 29.26 -55.69 20.11
C ASP A 446 29.77 -54.24 20.08
N ALA A 447 31.06 -54.02 20.36
CA ALA A 447 31.68 -52.70 20.23
C ALA A 447 31.75 -52.24 18.76
N GLU A 448 32.12 -53.13 17.85
CA GLU A 448 32.15 -52.87 16.41
C GLU A 448 30.75 -52.61 15.85
N ALA A 449 29.75 -53.42 16.23
CA ALA A 449 28.36 -53.21 15.84
C ALA A 449 27.83 -51.84 16.32
N ARG A 450 28.16 -51.43 17.55
CA ARG A 450 27.82 -50.08 18.05
C ARG A 450 28.54 -48.97 17.30
N SER A 451 29.81 -49.16 16.96
CA SER A 451 30.59 -48.21 16.17
C SER A 451 30.00 -48.03 14.77
N LEU A 452 29.67 -49.12 14.08
CA LEU A 452 29.03 -49.10 12.77
C LEU A 452 27.66 -48.44 12.82
N ALA A 453 26.82 -48.77 13.82
CA ALA A 453 25.52 -48.13 14.00
C ALA A 453 25.64 -46.61 14.23
N GLN A 454 26.65 -46.16 14.97
CA GLN A 454 26.93 -44.73 15.16
C GLN A 454 27.39 -44.07 13.86
N GLN A 455 28.24 -44.73 13.07
CA GLN A 455 28.68 -44.22 11.77
C GLN A 455 27.52 -44.10 10.78
N ASP A 456 26.64 -45.09 10.72
CA ASP A 456 25.47 -45.06 9.84
C ASP A 456 24.44 -44.00 10.28
N TYR A 457 24.24 -43.83 11.59
CA TYR A 457 23.43 -42.74 12.12
C TYR A 457 23.99 -41.36 11.70
N LEU A 458 25.30 -41.15 11.80
CA LEU A 458 25.95 -39.93 11.35
C LEU A 458 25.82 -39.72 9.84
N ARG A 459 25.95 -40.79 9.03
CA ARG A 459 25.74 -40.72 7.58
C ARG A 459 24.32 -40.28 7.24
N ILE A 460 23.31 -40.84 7.92
CA ILE A 460 21.91 -40.47 7.74
C ILE A 460 21.70 -39.00 8.12
N GLN A 461 22.24 -38.53 9.25
CA GLN A 461 22.14 -37.12 9.64
C GLN A 461 22.79 -36.18 8.61
N MET A 462 23.95 -36.54 8.08
CA MET A 462 24.63 -35.76 7.05
C MET A 462 23.84 -35.74 5.75
N GLN A 463 23.21 -36.85 5.38
CA GLN A 463 22.33 -36.93 4.21
C GLN A 463 21.08 -36.06 4.40
N GLU A 464 20.38 -36.18 5.53
CA GLU A 464 19.22 -35.32 5.83
C GLU A 464 19.60 -33.83 5.83
N LYS A 465 20.77 -33.48 6.38
CA LYS A 465 21.27 -32.10 6.36
C LYS A 465 21.48 -31.61 4.92
N ARG A 466 22.13 -32.42 4.07
CA ARG A 466 22.30 -32.11 2.64
C ARG A 466 20.97 -31.96 1.92
N GLU A 467 20.01 -32.85 2.16
CA GLU A 467 18.67 -32.78 1.56
C GLU A 467 17.91 -31.52 1.99
N ARG A 468 18.01 -31.12 3.26
CA ARG A 468 17.44 -29.85 3.77
C ARG A 468 18.09 -28.64 3.11
N GLU A 469 19.41 -28.63 2.98
CA GLU A 469 20.14 -27.54 2.31
C GLU A 469 19.79 -27.46 0.82
N GLU A 470 19.69 -28.59 0.13
CA GLU A 470 19.25 -28.63 -1.26
C GLU A 470 17.80 -28.19 -1.44
N ALA A 471 16.89 -28.58 -0.55
CA ALA A 471 15.51 -28.12 -0.57
C ALA A 471 15.43 -26.60 -0.40
N LEU A 472 16.16 -26.05 0.56
CA LEU A 472 16.26 -24.60 0.77
C LEU A 472 16.85 -23.90 -0.47
N LYS A 473 17.89 -24.47 -1.08
CA LYS A 473 18.48 -23.95 -2.32
C LYS A 473 17.47 -23.97 -3.47
N ARG A 474 16.69 -25.05 -3.63
CA ARG A 474 15.62 -25.14 -4.64
C ARG A 474 14.55 -24.08 -4.41
N ASP A 475 14.15 -23.83 -3.17
CA ASP A 475 13.14 -22.82 -2.86
C ASP A 475 13.66 -21.39 -3.05
N MET A 476 14.91 -21.12 -2.69
CA MET A 476 15.58 -19.85 -3.01
C MET A 476 15.70 -19.62 -4.52
N ASN A 477 16.02 -20.65 -5.28
CA ASN A 477 16.07 -20.57 -6.75
C ASN A 477 14.69 -20.29 -7.34
N LYS A 478 13.63 -20.98 -6.87
CA LYS A 478 12.25 -20.70 -7.28
C LYS A 478 11.86 -19.26 -6.98
N GLN A 479 12.20 -18.74 -5.80
CA GLN A 479 11.94 -17.34 -5.45
C GLN A 479 12.70 -16.37 -6.36
N ALA A 480 13.97 -16.66 -6.67
CA ALA A 480 14.75 -15.86 -7.59
C ALA A 480 14.14 -15.84 -8.99
N ASP A 481 13.61 -16.98 -9.47
CA ASP A 481 12.95 -17.06 -10.78
C ASP A 481 11.61 -16.33 -10.80
N LEU A 482 10.82 -16.40 -9.72
CA LEU A 482 9.62 -15.58 -9.56
C LEU A 482 9.95 -14.09 -9.61
N TRP A 483 11.03 -13.64 -8.94
CA TRP A 483 11.45 -12.24 -9.01
C TRP A 483 11.93 -11.82 -10.39
N LYS A 484 12.59 -12.71 -11.13
CA LYS A 484 12.94 -12.44 -12.54
C LYS A 484 11.68 -12.27 -13.38
N GLN A 485 10.69 -13.15 -13.22
CA GLN A 485 9.41 -13.05 -13.92
C GLN A 485 8.67 -11.76 -13.55
N ASP A 486 8.56 -11.43 -12.26
CA ASP A 486 7.94 -10.20 -11.78
C ASP A 486 8.61 -8.94 -12.35
N ARG A 487 9.96 -8.95 -12.46
CA ARG A 487 10.70 -7.86 -13.10
C ARG A 487 10.36 -7.74 -14.58
N VAL A 488 10.35 -8.84 -15.32
CA VAL A 488 10.00 -8.85 -16.75
C VAL A 488 8.56 -8.36 -16.96
N ASP A 489 7.62 -8.79 -16.13
CA ASP A 489 6.23 -8.36 -16.23
C ASP A 489 6.04 -6.90 -15.82
N ALA A 490 6.78 -6.41 -14.82
CA ALA A 490 6.80 -4.99 -14.47
C ALA A 490 7.36 -4.14 -15.63
N GLU A 491 8.45 -4.56 -16.27
CA GLU A 491 9.02 -3.89 -17.44
C GLU A 491 8.04 -3.89 -18.63
N ARG A 492 7.32 -5.00 -18.86
CA ARG A 492 6.25 -5.07 -19.88
C ARG A 492 5.11 -4.10 -19.58
N ARG A 493 4.62 -4.04 -18.34
CA ARG A 493 3.57 -3.08 -17.93
C ARG A 493 4.04 -1.65 -18.08
N GLU A 494 5.28 -1.35 -17.69
CA GLU A 494 5.86 -0.01 -17.84
C GLU A 494 5.99 0.37 -19.33
N LYS A 495 6.43 -0.55 -20.18
CA LYS A 495 6.52 -0.33 -21.63
C LYS A 495 5.15 -0.02 -22.24
N LEU A 496 4.10 -0.77 -21.87
CA LEU A 496 2.72 -0.49 -22.30
C LEU A 496 2.23 0.87 -21.79
N ALA A 497 2.48 1.20 -20.53
CA ALA A 497 2.10 2.51 -19.97
C ALA A 497 2.81 3.67 -20.68
N ARG A 498 4.11 3.51 -21.00
CA ARG A 498 4.87 4.48 -21.80
C ARG A 498 4.29 4.61 -23.21
N GLN A 499 3.96 3.50 -23.87
CA GLN A 499 3.31 3.52 -25.18
C GLN A 499 1.95 4.25 -25.14
N GLN A 500 1.12 3.98 -24.14
CA GLN A 500 -0.16 4.69 -23.97
C GLN A 500 0.04 6.20 -23.76
N ARG A 501 1.04 6.61 -22.97
CA ARG A 501 1.39 8.03 -22.80
C ARG A 501 1.84 8.64 -24.12
N THR A 502 2.68 7.95 -24.89
CA THR A 502 3.10 8.46 -26.21
C THR A 502 1.94 8.59 -27.19
N ILE A 503 1.00 7.65 -27.19
CA ILE A 503 -0.20 7.72 -28.03
C ILE A 503 -1.09 8.90 -27.61
N ARG A 504 -1.34 9.06 -26.31
CA ARG A 504 -2.10 10.21 -25.78
C ARG A 504 -1.45 11.54 -26.11
N ASN A 505 -0.13 11.65 -25.94
CA ASN A 505 0.60 12.87 -26.28
C ASN A 505 0.53 13.16 -27.79
N ARG A 506 0.67 12.14 -28.65
CA ARG A 506 0.49 12.30 -30.10
C ARG A 506 -0.92 12.77 -30.43
N SER A 507 -1.96 12.13 -29.87
CA SER A 507 -3.34 12.59 -30.11
C SER A 507 -3.59 14.01 -29.63
N GLN A 508 -2.98 14.43 -28.52
CA GLN A 508 -3.07 15.82 -28.04
C GLN A 508 -2.34 16.78 -29.00
N GLN A 509 -1.17 16.40 -29.50
CA GLN A 509 -0.44 17.18 -30.50
C GLN A 509 -1.23 17.31 -31.80
N ASP A 510 -1.87 16.23 -32.27
CA ASP A 510 -2.70 16.25 -33.47
C ASP A 510 -3.91 17.19 -33.31
N VAL A 511 -4.58 17.15 -32.15
CA VAL A 511 -5.66 18.10 -31.82
C VAL A 511 -5.15 19.54 -31.80
N LEU A 512 -3.99 19.80 -31.21
CA LEU A 512 -3.38 21.14 -31.19
C LEU A 512 -3.03 21.61 -32.61
N LEU A 513 -2.45 20.74 -33.44
CA LEU A 513 -2.17 21.05 -34.84
C LEU A 513 -3.44 21.35 -35.62
N GLN A 514 -4.52 20.62 -35.37
CA GLN A 514 -5.81 20.87 -35.98
C GLN A 514 -6.39 22.22 -35.53
N GLN A 515 -6.33 22.56 -34.23
CA GLN A 515 -6.74 23.87 -33.73
C GLN A 515 -5.92 25.02 -34.31
N ILE A 516 -4.60 24.83 -34.49
CA ILE A 516 -3.75 25.82 -35.14
C ILE A 516 -4.18 26.00 -36.60
N ARG A 517 -4.37 24.92 -37.36
CA ARG A 517 -4.86 25.00 -38.75
C ARG A 517 -6.24 25.65 -38.83
N GLU A 518 -7.17 25.32 -37.95
CA GLU A 518 -8.49 25.94 -37.90
C GLU A 518 -8.40 27.43 -37.56
N ARG A 519 -7.50 27.81 -36.65
CA ARG A 519 -7.25 29.21 -36.31
C ARG A 519 -6.63 29.97 -37.49
N GLU A 520 -5.66 29.37 -38.17
CA GLU A 520 -5.06 29.92 -39.40
C GLU A 520 -6.12 30.08 -40.49
N GLN A 521 -6.95 29.07 -40.72
CA GLN A 521 -8.07 29.14 -41.66
C GLN A 521 -9.07 30.23 -41.27
N ARG A 522 -9.45 30.34 -39.99
CA ARG A 522 -10.31 31.44 -39.51
C ARG A 522 -9.66 32.80 -39.69
N SER A 523 -8.34 32.93 -39.51
CA SER A 523 -7.63 34.19 -39.75
C SER A 523 -7.49 34.54 -41.23
N LEU A 524 -7.48 33.54 -42.11
CA LEU A 524 -7.49 33.72 -43.57
C LEU A 524 -8.89 34.01 -44.10
N GLN A 525 -9.93 33.52 -43.42
CA GLN A 525 -11.29 33.97 -43.65
C GLN A 525 -11.39 35.43 -43.21
N ALA A 526 -11.87 36.29 -44.10
CA ALA A 526 -12.11 37.68 -43.72
C ALA A 526 -13.18 37.70 -42.63
N ASP A 527 -12.90 38.40 -41.52
CA ASP A 527 -13.85 38.71 -40.44
C ASP A 527 -14.94 39.67 -40.96
N GLN A 528 -15.70 39.22 -41.95
CA GLN A 528 -16.87 39.91 -42.45
C GLN A 528 -18.09 39.21 -41.85
N THR A 529 -18.83 39.95 -41.05
CA THR A 529 -20.12 39.46 -40.57
C THR A 529 -21.03 39.20 -41.77
N HIS A 530 -21.89 38.18 -41.67
CA HIS A 530 -22.77 37.81 -42.78
C HIS A 530 -23.64 38.99 -43.27
N LEU A 531 -23.93 39.93 -42.37
CA LEU A 531 -24.62 41.19 -42.65
C LEU A 531 -23.77 42.16 -43.48
N GLU A 532 -22.49 42.35 -43.15
CA GLU A 532 -21.56 43.17 -43.95
C GLU A 532 -21.38 42.59 -45.33
N VAL A 533 -21.28 41.26 -45.48
CA VAL A 533 -21.24 40.60 -46.79
C VAL A 533 -22.52 40.90 -47.59
N GLN A 534 -23.71 40.83 -46.97
CA GLN A 534 -24.97 41.15 -47.66
C GLN A 534 -25.08 42.63 -48.07
N LEU A 535 -24.70 43.55 -47.19
CA LEU A 535 -24.73 44.99 -47.47
C LEU A 535 -23.72 45.36 -48.56
N ASN A 536 -22.50 44.83 -48.44
CA ASN A 536 -21.44 45.02 -49.42
C ASN A 536 -21.77 44.32 -50.74
N ALA A 537 -22.46 43.19 -50.77
CA ALA A 537 -22.87 42.54 -52.02
C ALA A 537 -23.78 43.44 -52.86
N ARG A 538 -24.77 44.11 -52.24
CA ARG A 538 -25.63 45.08 -52.95
C ARG A 538 -24.85 46.31 -53.40
N LEU A 539 -23.92 46.80 -52.57
CA LEU A 539 -23.09 47.95 -52.90
C LEU A 539 -22.11 47.63 -54.04
N LEU A 540 -21.40 46.51 -53.96
CA LEU A 540 -20.48 46.01 -54.99
C LEU A 540 -21.21 45.70 -56.28
N GLN A 541 -22.43 45.14 -56.23
CA GLN A 541 -23.24 44.93 -57.44
C GLN A 541 -23.67 46.25 -58.07
N LYS A 542 -23.98 47.29 -57.28
CA LYS A 542 -24.22 48.65 -57.79
C LYS A 542 -22.96 49.28 -58.37
N ILE A 543 -21.81 49.15 -57.69
CA ILE A 543 -20.51 49.63 -58.18
C ILE A 543 -20.13 48.90 -59.47
N HIS A 544 -20.34 47.59 -59.57
CA HIS A 544 -20.03 46.82 -60.78
C HIS A 544 -20.95 47.19 -61.94
N LYS A 545 -22.25 47.44 -61.67
CA LYS A 545 -23.16 47.97 -62.70
C LYS A 545 -22.74 49.37 -63.14
N GLN A 546 -22.37 50.26 -62.21
CA GLN A 546 -21.93 51.62 -62.51
C GLN A 546 -20.57 51.66 -63.22
N ALA A 547 -19.62 50.82 -62.80
CA ALA A 547 -18.31 50.65 -63.43
C ALA A 547 -18.43 49.99 -64.80
N GLY A 548 -19.32 49.01 -64.95
CA GLY A 548 -19.65 48.41 -66.24
C GLY A 548 -20.30 49.40 -67.20
N THR A 549 -21.21 50.26 -66.72
CA THR A 549 -21.75 51.36 -67.54
C THR A 549 -20.69 52.41 -67.86
N ALA A 550 -19.77 52.71 -66.94
CA ALA A 550 -18.67 53.65 -67.19
C ALA A 550 -17.62 53.09 -68.16
N GLN A 551 -17.34 51.78 -68.11
CA GLN A 551 -16.49 51.09 -69.09
C GLN A 551 -17.17 51.04 -70.46
N SER A 552 -18.46 50.72 -70.53
CA SER A 552 -19.22 50.75 -71.78
C SER A 552 -19.27 52.16 -72.38
N GLN A 553 -19.43 53.20 -71.57
CA GLN A 553 -19.36 54.60 -72.03
C GLN A 553 -17.96 55.00 -72.47
N ALA A 554 -16.91 54.51 -71.83
CA ALA A 554 -15.54 54.74 -72.26
C ALA A 554 -15.22 54.02 -73.58
N GLU A 555 -15.73 52.80 -73.77
CA GLU A 555 -15.63 52.05 -75.04
C GLU A 555 -16.43 52.74 -76.17
N ASP A 556 -17.61 53.28 -75.87
CA ASP A 556 -18.40 54.10 -76.81
C ASP A 556 -17.66 55.39 -77.20
N VAL A 557 -17.05 56.09 -76.25
CA VAL A 557 -16.26 57.31 -76.54
C VAL A 557 -15.00 56.99 -77.36
N VAL A 558 -14.32 55.87 -77.07
CA VAL A 558 -13.15 55.41 -77.84
C VAL A 558 -13.54 55.00 -79.26
N SER A 559 -14.66 54.32 -79.43
CA SER A 559 -15.16 53.93 -80.76
C SER A 559 -15.68 55.14 -81.55
N GLU A 560 -16.34 56.12 -80.91
CA GLU A 560 -16.69 57.40 -81.54
C GLU A 560 -15.44 58.19 -81.96
N THR A 561 -14.40 58.27 -81.12
CA THR A 561 -13.15 58.96 -81.50
C THR A 561 -12.40 58.24 -82.62
N GLN A 562 -12.39 56.90 -82.64
CA GLN A 562 -11.83 56.14 -83.76
C GLN A 562 -12.62 56.35 -85.06
N ASN A 563 -13.95 56.35 -85.00
CA ASN A 563 -14.80 56.59 -86.17
C ASN A 563 -14.60 58.02 -86.71
N ARG A 564 -14.55 59.01 -85.82
CA ARG A 564 -14.31 60.41 -86.18
C ARG A 564 -12.90 60.62 -86.75
N SER A 565 -11.91 59.89 -86.26
CA SER A 565 -10.56 59.87 -86.83
C SER A 565 -10.52 59.24 -88.21
N ARG A 566 -11.31 58.18 -88.46
CA ARG A 566 -11.45 57.58 -89.80
C ARG A 566 -12.14 58.52 -90.77
N GLU A 567 -13.23 59.18 -90.35
CA GLU A 567 -13.92 60.18 -91.17
C GLU A 567 -13.01 61.38 -91.53
N LEU A 568 -12.20 61.85 -90.58
CA LEU A 568 -11.20 62.90 -90.84
C LEU A 568 -10.14 62.43 -91.84
N GLN A 569 -9.66 61.20 -91.71
CA GLN A 569 -8.68 60.62 -92.62
C GLN A 569 -9.26 60.44 -94.04
N GLU A 570 -10.52 60.02 -94.15
CA GLU A 570 -11.24 59.95 -95.42
C GLU A 570 -11.47 61.34 -96.04
N GLN A 571 -11.79 62.36 -95.23
CA GLN A 571 -11.88 63.74 -95.71
C GLN A 571 -10.52 64.28 -96.19
N GLU A 572 -9.44 63.99 -95.48
CA GLU A 572 -8.09 64.37 -95.89
C GLU A 572 -7.69 63.68 -97.20
N GLN A 573 -7.98 62.38 -97.34
CA GLN A 573 -7.75 61.65 -98.59
C GLN A 573 -8.61 62.19 -99.74
N ALA A 574 -9.87 62.54 -99.49
CA ALA A 574 -10.74 63.16 -100.48
C ALA A 574 -10.24 64.55 -100.88
N LEU A 575 -9.74 65.35 -99.93
CA LEU A 575 -9.12 66.65 -100.20
C LEU A 575 -7.81 66.51 -100.98
N GLN A 576 -6.95 65.57 -100.62
CA GLN A 576 -5.72 65.25 -101.35
C GLN A 576 -6.04 64.76 -102.77
N HIS A 577 -7.06 63.92 -102.95
CA HIS A 577 -7.49 63.48 -104.28
C HIS A 577 -8.07 64.64 -105.10
N ARG A 578 -8.81 65.57 -104.47
CA ARG A 578 -9.32 66.77 -105.13
C ARG A 578 -8.20 67.75 -105.50
N GLN A 579 -7.16 67.86 -104.68
CA GLN A 579 -5.94 68.63 -104.99
C GLN A 579 -5.12 67.95 -106.09
N SER A 580 -5.00 66.62 -106.10
CA SER A 580 -4.31 65.87 -107.15
C SER A 580 -5.04 65.99 -108.49
N GLN A 581 -6.37 65.99 -108.50
CA GLN A 581 -7.17 66.23 -109.72
C GLN A 581 -7.06 67.68 -110.22
N ARG A 582 -6.84 68.67 -109.34
CA ARG A 582 -6.53 70.05 -109.75
C ARG A 582 -5.12 70.20 -110.34
N ALA A 583 -4.16 69.41 -109.86
CA ALA A 583 -2.78 69.42 -110.37
C ALA A 583 -2.62 68.78 -111.76
N ILE A 584 -3.62 68.01 -112.24
CA ILE A 584 -3.59 67.32 -113.55
C ILE A 584 -4.23 68.19 -114.67
N LYS A 585 -4.70 69.41 -114.38
CA LYS A 585 -5.30 70.34 -115.37
C LYS A 585 -4.45 71.59 -115.66
N PHE A 586 -3.13 71.49 -115.51
CA PHE A 586 -2.19 72.49 -116.01
C PHE A 586 -1.13 71.85 -116.90
#